data_AF-A0A168MLS3-F1
#
_entry.id   AF-A0A168MLS3-F1
#
_cell.length_a   1.000
_cell.length_b   1.000
_cell.length_c   1.000
_cell.angle_alpha   90.00
_cell.angle_beta   90.00
_cell.angle_gamma   90.00
#
_symmetry.space_group_name_H-M   'P 1'
#
loop_
_entity.id
_entity.type
_entity.pdbx_description
1 polymer ?
#
loop_
_entity_poly.entity_id
_entity_poly.type
_entity_poly.pdbx_seq_one_letter_code
_entity_poly.pdbx_strand_id
1 'polypeptide(L)'
;MAKQMDKVIASTNGNPDQHPLWPIISQAHQPTSSLLEVPTSPDITLDELSNLGDLFAVDEKLSLPPPALVAPASSSVATATATTDIKSRKSNCSFLPKRKRSAPDQPNKQQLIKKQRKVNTPTPFSTVLRFRVWTQDFSSVPREICLDSFTTQNLKVKLAAVLSVHPSRISEILWRKKRTNEQEKISDVLVLVEDTFISEHILDGEDMTVDWEMKVDGNLRLILEF
;
A
#
# COMPACT_ATOMS: atom_id res chain seq x y z
N MET A 1 4.04 -11.24 -33.34
CA MET A 1 3.29 -10.79 -34.54
C MET A 1 2.80 -11.94 -35.42
N ALA A 2 3.61 -12.98 -35.73
CA ALA A 2 3.18 -14.11 -36.58
C ALA A 2 1.83 -14.74 -36.16
N LYS A 3 1.68 -15.10 -34.88
CA LYS A 3 0.44 -15.70 -34.34
C LYS A 3 -0.82 -14.81 -34.45
N GLN A 4 -0.64 -13.49 -34.47
CA GLN A 4 -1.75 -12.55 -34.63
C GLN A 4 -2.19 -12.47 -36.09
N MET A 5 -1.23 -12.51 -37.02
CA MET A 5 -1.51 -12.54 -38.45
C MET A 5 -2.22 -13.84 -38.86
N ASP A 6 -1.77 -14.99 -38.34
CA ASP A 6 -2.43 -16.29 -38.60
C ASP A 6 -3.89 -16.30 -38.15
N LYS A 7 -4.19 -15.65 -37.02
CA LYS A 7 -5.56 -15.52 -36.49
C LYS A 7 -6.44 -14.64 -37.38
N VAL A 8 -5.88 -13.55 -37.92
CA VAL A 8 -6.58 -12.66 -38.85
C VAL A 8 -6.90 -13.39 -40.16
N ILE A 9 -5.93 -14.13 -40.70
CA ILE A 9 -6.09 -14.95 -41.92
C ILE A 9 -7.16 -16.02 -41.71
N ALA A 10 -7.15 -16.71 -40.56
CA ALA A 10 -8.16 -17.72 -40.23
C ALA A 10 -9.57 -17.12 -40.09
N SER A 11 -9.69 -15.92 -39.53
CA SER A 11 -11.00 -15.24 -39.34
C SER A 11 -11.61 -14.67 -40.62
N THR A 12 -10.82 -14.56 -41.69
CA THR A 12 -11.21 -13.91 -42.96
C THR A 12 -11.15 -14.87 -44.16
N ASN A 13 -11.18 -16.19 -43.91
CA ASN A 13 -11.08 -17.22 -44.95
C ASN A 13 -9.91 -17.01 -45.93
N GLY A 14 -8.77 -16.50 -45.43
CA GLY A 14 -7.59 -16.24 -46.24
C GLY A 14 -7.49 -14.84 -46.85
N ASN A 15 -8.46 -13.93 -46.61
CA ASN A 15 -8.45 -12.55 -47.11
C ASN A 15 -8.30 -11.53 -45.97
N PRO A 16 -7.07 -11.31 -45.48
CA PRO A 16 -6.85 -10.50 -44.28
C PRO A 16 -7.25 -9.03 -44.46
N ASP A 17 -7.32 -8.52 -45.70
CA ASP A 17 -7.82 -7.17 -46.03
C ASP A 17 -9.29 -6.92 -45.65
N GLN A 18 -10.08 -7.99 -45.49
CA GLN A 18 -11.49 -7.91 -45.07
C GLN A 18 -11.65 -7.84 -43.55
N HIS A 19 -10.57 -7.98 -42.79
CA HIS A 19 -10.64 -7.92 -41.34
C HIS A 19 -10.99 -6.48 -40.91
N PRO A 20 -11.98 -6.27 -40.02
CA PRO A 20 -12.40 -4.92 -39.63
C PRO A 20 -11.28 -4.08 -39.00
N LEU A 21 -10.25 -4.73 -38.45
CA LEU A 21 -9.07 -4.07 -37.88
C LEU A 21 -7.85 -4.08 -38.80
N TRP A 22 -7.99 -4.47 -40.06
CA TRP A 22 -6.87 -4.55 -41.01
C TRP A 22 -6.08 -3.25 -41.17
N PRO A 23 -6.71 -2.05 -41.24
CA PRO A 23 -5.97 -0.79 -41.33
C PRO A 23 -5.05 -0.50 -40.14
N ILE A 24 -5.29 -1.14 -38.99
CA ILE A 24 -4.49 -1.00 -37.77
C ILE A 24 -3.40 -2.08 -37.73
N ILE A 25 -3.74 -3.32 -38.11
CA ILE A 25 -2.85 -4.48 -38.07
C ILE A 25 -1.79 -4.43 -39.19
N SER A 26 -2.14 -3.88 -40.35
CA SER A 26 -1.25 -3.75 -41.51
C SER A 26 -0.25 -2.59 -41.39
N GLN A 27 -0.44 -1.68 -40.44
CA GLN A 27 0.53 -0.62 -40.20
C GLN A 27 1.80 -1.25 -39.63
N ALA A 28 2.86 -1.26 -40.44
CA ALA A 28 4.20 -1.44 -39.93
C ALA A 28 4.43 -0.34 -38.89
N HIS A 29 4.51 -0.71 -37.62
CA HIS A 29 4.80 0.22 -36.53
C HIS A 29 6.09 0.96 -36.88
N GLN A 30 5.98 2.17 -37.44
CA GLN A 30 7.11 3.08 -37.44
C GLN A 30 7.33 3.47 -35.98
N PRO A 31 8.51 3.19 -35.40
CA PRO A 31 8.83 3.70 -34.09
C PRO A 31 8.90 5.23 -34.18
N THR A 32 7.80 5.89 -33.83
CA THR A 32 7.75 7.34 -33.62
C THR A 32 8.36 7.63 -32.27
N SER A 33 9.68 7.55 -32.18
CA SER A 33 10.45 8.14 -31.08
C SER A 33 11.93 8.22 -31.43
N SER A 34 12.27 9.15 -32.32
CA SER A 34 13.62 9.72 -32.35
C SER A 34 13.62 10.94 -31.41
N LEU A 35 13.75 10.71 -30.12
CA LEU A 35 14.06 11.76 -29.15
C LEU A 35 15.58 11.97 -29.18
N LEU A 36 16.05 12.72 -30.18
CA LEU A 36 17.43 13.19 -30.34
C LEU A 36 17.53 14.67 -29.94
N GLU A 37 17.03 15.01 -28.76
CA GLU A 37 17.26 16.33 -28.19
C GLU A 37 17.93 16.15 -26.83
N VAL A 38 19.26 16.28 -26.85
CA VAL A 38 20.07 16.36 -25.64
C VAL A 38 19.83 17.77 -25.08
N PRO A 39 19.19 17.93 -23.91
CA PRO A 39 19.09 19.24 -23.30
C PRO A 39 20.51 19.72 -22.99
N THR A 40 20.92 20.81 -23.64
CA THR A 40 22.21 21.44 -23.35
C THR A 40 22.06 22.14 -22.00
N SER A 41 22.75 21.61 -21.00
CA SER A 41 22.80 22.20 -19.66
C SER A 41 23.32 23.64 -19.75
N PRO A 42 22.70 24.63 -19.10
CA PRO A 42 23.31 25.93 -18.93
C PRO A 42 24.53 25.79 -18.01
N ASP A 43 25.66 26.28 -18.50
CA ASP A 43 26.94 26.40 -17.78
C ASP A 43 26.74 27.42 -16.65
N ILE A 44 26.60 26.94 -15.41
CA ILE A 44 26.51 27.79 -14.22
C ILE A 44 27.95 28.15 -13.83
N THR A 45 28.41 29.33 -14.25
CA THR A 45 29.71 29.85 -13.85
C THR A 45 29.73 30.11 -12.34
N LEU A 46 30.74 29.59 -11.66
CA LEU A 46 30.91 29.60 -10.19
C LEU A 46 31.00 31.02 -9.56
N ASP A 47 31.02 32.07 -10.37
CA ASP A 47 31.13 33.46 -9.94
C ASP A 47 29.82 34.06 -9.38
N GLU A 48 28.65 33.44 -9.63
CA GLU A 48 27.36 33.95 -9.12
C GLU A 48 27.04 33.53 -7.67
N LEU A 49 27.79 32.59 -7.07
CA LEU A 49 27.54 32.16 -5.69
C LEU A 49 28.05 33.16 -4.63
N SER A 50 28.90 34.12 -5.01
CA SER A 50 29.43 35.12 -4.09
C SER A 50 28.43 36.23 -3.75
N ASN A 51 27.31 36.33 -4.46
CA ASN A 51 26.33 37.43 -4.30
C ASN A 51 25.09 37.07 -3.45
N LEU A 52 25.01 35.85 -2.90
CA LEU A 52 23.91 35.43 -2.02
C LEU A 52 24.18 35.67 -0.52
N GLY A 53 25.33 36.22 -0.16
CA GLY A 53 25.71 36.51 1.23
C GLY A 53 25.01 37.71 1.86
N ASP A 54 24.34 38.57 1.08
CA ASP A 54 23.84 39.87 1.54
C ASP A 54 22.35 39.88 1.93
N LEU A 55 21.68 38.72 1.92
CA LEU A 55 20.25 38.58 2.25
C LEU A 55 19.96 38.03 3.65
N PHE A 56 21.00 37.72 4.44
CA PHE A 56 20.86 37.24 5.83
C PHE A 56 21.22 38.29 6.90
N ALA A 57 21.49 39.53 6.51
CA ALA A 57 21.79 40.63 7.43
C ALA A 57 20.60 41.59 7.57
N VAL A 58 19.43 41.09 7.99
CA VAL A 58 18.33 41.97 8.43
C VAL A 58 17.72 41.45 9.74
N ASP A 59 18.14 42.15 10.80
CA ASP A 59 17.41 42.47 12.04
C ASP A 59 17.22 41.40 13.11
N GLU A 60 18.26 41.30 13.94
CA GLU A 60 18.30 40.83 15.31
C GLU A 60 17.59 41.82 16.26
N LYS A 61 16.25 41.89 16.30
CA LYS A 61 15.56 42.57 17.42
C LYS A 61 14.07 42.29 17.60
N LEU A 62 13.68 41.07 17.99
CA LEU A 62 12.43 40.85 18.73
C LEU A 62 12.67 39.89 19.90
N SER A 63 13.02 40.49 21.04
CA SER A 63 12.99 39.86 22.36
C SER A 63 11.56 39.47 22.73
N LEU A 64 11.31 38.16 22.85
CA LEU A 64 10.13 37.62 23.52
C LEU A 64 10.54 37.09 24.90
N PRO A 65 9.80 37.43 25.98
CA PRO A 65 10.11 36.99 27.33
C PRO A 65 9.73 35.51 27.56
N PRO A 66 10.45 34.78 28.44
CA PRO A 66 10.17 33.37 28.73
C PRO A 66 8.93 33.21 29.62
N PRO A 67 8.07 32.21 29.40
CA PRO A 67 7.06 31.84 30.39
C PRO A 67 7.73 31.12 31.56
N ALA A 68 7.39 31.59 32.76
CA ALA A 68 7.96 31.20 34.03
C ALA A 68 7.79 29.70 34.35
N LEU A 69 8.90 29.11 34.79
CA LEU A 69 8.93 27.89 35.59
C LEU A 69 8.20 28.13 36.91
N VAL A 70 7.17 27.32 37.18
CA VAL A 70 6.60 27.18 38.52
C VAL A 70 6.54 25.69 38.85
N ALA A 71 7.58 25.21 39.55
CA ALA A 71 7.45 24.19 40.58
C ALA A 71 7.69 24.90 41.91
N PRO A 72 7.04 24.49 43.01
CA PRO A 72 7.77 23.55 43.87
C PRO A 72 6.92 22.58 44.72
N ALA A 73 7.66 21.55 45.19
CA ALA A 73 7.58 20.85 46.47
C ALA A 73 6.36 19.97 46.79
N SER A 74 6.45 18.86 47.54
CA SER A 74 7.53 18.01 48.08
C SER A 74 6.85 16.84 48.82
N SER A 75 7.57 15.71 48.98
CA SER A 75 7.47 14.72 50.09
C SER A 75 6.15 13.92 50.24
N SER A 76 6.09 12.65 50.66
CA SER A 76 7.03 11.74 51.35
C SER A 76 6.40 10.35 51.51
N VAL A 77 7.25 9.31 51.36
CA VAL A 77 7.51 8.19 52.31
C VAL A 77 6.45 7.11 52.65
N ALA A 78 6.99 5.89 52.74
CA ALA A 78 6.59 4.65 53.44
C ALA A 78 5.82 3.59 52.61
N THR A 79 6.47 2.50 52.15
CA THR A 79 6.96 1.29 52.87
C THR A 79 5.84 0.31 53.21
N ALA A 80 5.84 -0.88 52.59
CA ALA A 80 5.86 -2.20 53.27
C ALA A 80 5.50 -3.37 52.31
N THR A 81 6.49 -4.23 52.08
CA THR A 81 6.46 -5.71 52.18
C THR A 81 5.16 -6.49 51.90
N ALA A 82 5.25 -7.50 51.02
CA ALA A 82 5.16 -8.91 51.44
C ALA A 82 5.38 -9.90 50.27
N THR A 83 6.36 -10.76 50.49
CA THR A 83 6.63 -12.12 50.02
C THR A 83 5.40 -13.05 49.91
N THR A 84 5.37 -13.87 48.85
CA THR A 84 5.06 -15.33 48.79
C THR A 84 5.19 -15.74 47.30
N ASP A 85 6.26 -16.38 46.82
CA ASP A 85 6.57 -17.82 46.87
C ASP A 85 5.32 -18.74 46.86
N ILE A 86 5.13 -19.52 45.79
CA ILE A 86 4.56 -20.88 45.72
C ILE A 86 4.70 -21.42 44.27
N LYS A 87 5.72 -22.24 44.08
CA LYS A 87 5.62 -23.67 43.70
C LYS A 87 4.80 -24.08 42.45
N SER A 88 5.55 -24.44 41.41
CA SER A 88 5.44 -25.63 40.53
C SER A 88 4.09 -26.34 40.31
N ARG A 89 3.74 -26.58 39.04
CA ARG A 89 3.34 -27.93 38.60
C ARG A 89 3.47 -28.14 37.08
N LYS A 90 4.30 -29.12 36.72
CA LYS A 90 4.31 -29.83 35.45
C LYS A 90 3.02 -30.64 35.31
N SER A 91 2.44 -30.71 34.11
CA SER A 91 1.92 -31.98 33.57
C SER A 91 1.72 -31.89 32.06
N ASN A 92 2.53 -32.64 31.33
CA ASN A 92 2.17 -33.23 30.05
C ASN A 92 0.89 -34.06 30.21
N CYS A 93 0.06 -34.13 29.18
CA CYS A 93 -0.55 -35.39 28.73
C CYS A 93 -1.23 -35.20 27.37
N SER A 94 -0.52 -35.69 26.36
CA SER A 94 -1.06 -36.37 25.18
C SER A 94 -2.30 -37.21 25.49
N PHE A 95 -3.33 -37.20 24.64
CA PHE A 95 -4.06 -38.41 24.21
C PHE A 95 -4.88 -38.11 22.95
N LEU A 96 -4.38 -38.58 21.81
CA LEU A 96 -5.21 -38.98 20.66
C LEU A 96 -5.97 -40.26 21.05
N PRO A 97 -7.15 -40.50 20.45
CA PRO A 97 -7.19 -41.61 19.50
C PRO A 97 -8.00 -41.33 18.23
N LYS A 98 -7.45 -41.89 17.14
CA LYS A 98 -8.10 -42.12 15.84
C LYS A 98 -9.40 -42.91 16.00
N ARG A 99 -10.43 -42.59 15.19
CA ARG A 99 -11.27 -43.63 14.57
C ARG A 99 -11.81 -43.21 13.20
N LYS A 100 -11.80 -44.19 12.31
CA LYS A 100 -11.98 -44.18 10.86
C LYS A 100 -13.46 -44.16 10.44
N ARG A 101 -13.67 -43.64 9.20
CA ARG A 101 -14.58 -44.09 8.12
C ARG A 101 -16.08 -44.19 8.44
N SER A 102 -16.91 -43.48 7.68
CA SER A 102 -17.56 -44.03 6.46
C SER A 102 -18.48 -43.00 5.79
N ALA A 103 -18.36 -42.88 4.46
CA ALA A 103 -19.45 -42.43 3.57
C ALA A 103 -20.44 -43.60 3.38
N PRO A 104 -21.73 -43.34 3.13
CA PRO A 104 -22.18 -43.47 1.73
C PRO A 104 -23.28 -42.46 1.29
N ASP A 105 -23.36 -42.31 -0.04
CA ASP A 105 -24.45 -41.72 -0.82
C ASP A 105 -25.84 -42.29 -0.52
N GLN A 106 -26.86 -41.40 -0.43
CA GLN A 106 -28.14 -41.53 -1.15
C GLN A 106 -29.09 -40.33 -0.91
N PRO A 107 -30.10 -40.13 -1.78
CA PRO A 107 -30.63 -38.80 -2.09
C PRO A 107 -31.99 -38.47 -1.45
N ASN A 108 -32.24 -37.16 -1.38
CA ASN A 108 -33.53 -36.48 -1.54
C ASN A 108 -34.68 -36.80 -0.56
N LYS A 109 -35.02 -35.83 0.30
CA LYS A 109 -36.38 -35.27 0.38
C LYS A 109 -36.41 -33.96 1.18
N GLN A 110 -37.10 -33.01 0.56
CA GLN A 110 -37.50 -31.71 1.04
C GLN A 110 -37.94 -31.70 2.51
N GLN A 111 -37.30 -30.86 3.32
CA GLN A 111 -37.98 -30.19 4.42
C GLN A 111 -37.71 -28.70 4.35
N LEU A 112 -38.79 -28.01 3.98
CA LEU A 112 -38.94 -26.57 3.95
C LEU A 112 -39.04 -26.06 5.39
N ILE A 113 -37.92 -25.99 6.10
CA ILE A 113 -37.86 -25.27 7.37
C ILE A 113 -37.46 -23.84 7.03
N LYS A 114 -38.45 -22.94 7.17
CA LYS A 114 -38.31 -21.49 7.09
C LYS A 114 -37.17 -21.04 8.02
N LYS A 115 -35.97 -20.91 7.46
CA LYS A 115 -34.92 -20.06 8.02
C LYS A 115 -35.47 -18.65 7.97
N GLN A 116 -36.04 -18.19 9.08
CA GLN A 116 -36.13 -16.77 9.37
C GLN A 116 -34.69 -16.25 9.32
N ARG A 117 -34.34 -15.76 8.13
CA ARG A 117 -33.12 -15.01 7.88
C ARG A 117 -33.27 -13.79 8.77
N LYS A 118 -32.60 -13.85 9.93
CA LYS A 118 -32.34 -12.72 10.80
C LYS A 118 -31.95 -11.59 9.86
N VAL A 119 -32.82 -10.60 9.75
CA VAL A 119 -32.57 -9.38 8.99
C VAL A 119 -31.39 -8.76 9.72
N ASN A 120 -30.20 -9.03 9.19
CA ASN A 120 -29.00 -8.36 9.65
C ASN A 120 -29.26 -6.89 9.39
N THR A 121 -29.38 -6.15 10.50
CA THR A 121 -29.35 -4.71 10.55
C THR A 121 -28.28 -4.24 9.55
N PRO A 122 -28.60 -3.37 8.58
CA PRO A 122 -27.56 -2.75 7.78
C PRO A 122 -26.70 -1.96 8.76
N THR A 123 -25.53 -2.51 9.08
CA THR A 123 -24.47 -1.72 9.71
C THR A 123 -24.30 -0.48 8.83
N PRO A 124 -24.23 0.72 9.43
CA PRO A 124 -24.00 1.94 8.67
C PRO A 124 -22.78 1.69 7.77
N PHE A 125 -22.91 2.01 6.48
CA PHE A 125 -21.80 1.94 5.53
C PHE A 125 -20.56 2.50 6.23
N SER A 126 -19.52 1.69 6.41
CA SER A 126 -18.32 2.17 7.08
C SER A 126 -17.75 3.28 6.22
N THR A 127 -17.89 4.53 6.68
CA THR A 127 -17.35 5.70 5.99
C THR A 127 -15.83 5.78 6.13
N VAL A 128 -15.25 4.89 6.96
CA VAL A 128 -13.83 4.85 7.25
C VAL A 128 -13.30 3.47 6.88
N LEU A 129 -12.26 3.44 6.07
CA LEU A 129 -11.52 2.23 5.73
C LEU A 129 -10.31 2.12 6.66
N ARG A 130 -10.20 1.00 7.39
CA ARG A 130 -9.10 0.75 8.32
C ARG A 130 -8.26 -0.40 7.82
N PHE A 131 -6.95 -0.25 7.77
CA PHE A 131 -6.04 -1.33 7.41
C PHE A 131 -4.73 -1.18 8.16
N ARG A 132 -3.95 -2.25 8.20
CA ARG A 132 -2.67 -2.27 8.90
C ARG A 132 -1.53 -2.27 7.90
N VAL A 133 -0.58 -1.37 8.11
CA VAL A 133 0.58 -1.21 7.25
C VAL A 133 1.85 -1.72 7.93
N TRP A 134 2.56 -2.58 7.23
CA TRP A 134 3.92 -3.01 7.52
C TRP A 134 4.88 -2.23 6.65
N THR A 135 5.93 -1.69 7.26
CA THR A 135 7.00 -0.99 6.55
C THR A 135 8.27 -1.80 6.67
N GLN A 136 8.96 -2.05 5.56
CA GLN A 136 10.15 -2.91 5.54
C GLN A 136 11.26 -2.45 6.51
N ASP A 137 11.41 -1.14 6.70
CA ASP A 137 12.55 -0.56 7.44
C ASP A 137 12.20 -0.11 8.87
N PHE A 138 10.93 0.06 9.21
CA PHE A 138 10.50 0.69 10.47
C PHE A 138 9.67 -0.25 11.35
N SER A 139 10.37 -0.98 12.23
CA SER A 139 9.82 -1.77 13.35
C SER A 139 8.95 -2.97 12.96
N SER A 140 9.02 -4.02 13.79
CA SER A 140 8.21 -5.23 13.66
C SER A 140 6.73 -5.05 14.05
N VAL A 141 6.24 -3.81 14.17
CA VAL A 141 4.88 -3.51 14.66
C VAL A 141 4.07 -2.86 13.55
N PRO A 142 2.96 -3.47 13.12
CA PRO A 142 2.09 -2.90 12.11
C PRO A 142 1.45 -1.61 12.62
N ARG A 143 1.31 -0.61 11.74
CA ARG A 143 0.63 0.64 12.04
C ARG A 143 -0.77 0.64 11.43
N GLU A 144 -1.77 0.96 12.24
CA GLU A 144 -3.14 1.10 11.75
C GLU A 144 -3.30 2.45 11.02
N ILE A 145 -3.87 2.39 9.81
CA ILE A 145 -4.24 3.55 9.00
C ILE A 145 -5.75 3.58 8.87
N CYS A 146 -6.33 4.76 9.13
CA CYS A 146 -7.74 5.04 8.89
C CYS A 146 -7.87 6.06 7.77
N LEU A 147 -8.57 5.69 6.69
CA LEU A 147 -8.96 6.57 5.60
C LEU A 147 -10.40 7.03 5.77
N ASP A 148 -10.54 8.33 6.03
CA ASP A 148 -11.85 9.00 6.14
C ASP A 148 -12.47 9.30 4.77
N SER A 149 -11.65 9.25 3.71
CA SER A 149 -12.06 9.39 2.31
C SER A 149 -11.25 8.45 1.42
N PHE A 150 -11.90 7.81 0.45
CA PHE A 150 -11.28 6.83 -0.44
C PHE A 150 -10.61 7.51 -1.63
N THR A 151 -9.71 8.44 -1.31
CA THR A 151 -8.99 9.27 -2.29
C THR A 151 -7.50 9.02 -2.15
N THR A 152 -6.80 9.01 -3.28
CA THR A 152 -5.34 8.84 -3.37
C THR A 152 -4.62 9.88 -2.54
N GLN A 153 -5.13 11.12 -2.50
CA GLN A 153 -4.57 12.18 -1.68
C GLN A 153 -4.65 11.88 -0.17
N ASN A 154 -5.76 11.35 0.33
CA ASN A 154 -5.88 10.98 1.74
C ASN A 154 -4.95 9.81 2.08
N LEU A 155 -4.93 8.78 1.22
CA LEU A 155 -3.99 7.65 1.34
C LEU A 155 -2.54 8.13 1.40
N LYS A 156 -2.16 9.02 0.50
CA LYS A 156 -0.83 9.65 0.44
C LYS A 156 -0.47 10.37 1.73
N VAL A 157 -1.38 11.17 2.30
CA VAL A 157 -1.15 11.88 3.56
C VAL A 157 -0.96 10.91 4.72
N LYS A 158 -1.78 9.87 4.84
CA LYS A 158 -1.67 8.90 5.94
C LYS A 158 -0.40 8.04 5.82
N LEU A 159 -0.04 7.60 4.61
CA LEU A 159 1.20 6.86 4.37
C LEU A 159 2.45 7.72 4.63
N ALA A 160 2.41 8.99 4.22
CA ALA A 160 3.47 9.95 4.51
C ALA A 160 3.73 10.08 6.02
N ALA A 161 2.66 10.17 6.82
CA ALA A 161 2.76 10.21 8.27
C ALA A 161 3.35 8.93 8.87
N VAL A 162 2.99 7.76 8.34
CA VAL A 162 3.55 6.46 8.76
C VAL A 162 5.04 6.36 8.47
N LEU A 163 5.47 6.82 7.29
CA LEU A 163 6.85 6.79 6.84
C LEU A 163 7.69 7.98 7.34
N SER A 164 7.08 8.93 8.06
CA SER A 164 7.74 10.17 8.51
C SER A 164 8.32 11.01 7.36
N VAL A 165 7.63 11.05 6.22
CA VAL A 165 8.02 11.84 5.03
C VAL A 165 6.97 12.89 4.72
N HIS A 166 7.35 13.94 3.97
CA HIS A 166 6.38 14.95 3.56
C HIS A 166 5.53 14.44 2.37
N PRO A 167 4.19 14.65 2.34
CA PRO A 167 3.34 14.17 1.25
C PRO A 167 3.79 14.63 -0.14
N SER A 168 4.33 15.85 -0.29
CA SER A 168 4.80 16.33 -1.59
C SER A 168 5.98 15.53 -2.17
N ARG A 169 6.71 14.79 -1.33
CA ARG A 169 7.81 13.91 -1.77
C ARG A 169 7.30 12.64 -2.40
N ILE A 170 6.06 12.22 -2.13
CA ILE A 170 5.48 11.03 -2.75
C ILE A 170 4.99 11.44 -4.14
N SER A 171 5.61 10.88 -5.18
CA SER A 171 5.23 11.16 -6.57
C SER A 171 4.05 10.30 -7.02
N GLU A 172 4.06 9.01 -6.67
CA GLU A 172 3.03 8.05 -7.05
C GLU A 172 2.93 6.91 -6.04
N ILE A 173 1.77 6.25 -6.07
CA ILE A 173 1.46 5.08 -5.26
C ILE A 173 1.10 3.96 -6.23
N LEU A 174 1.83 2.88 -6.19
CA LEU A 174 1.62 1.71 -7.02
C LEU A 174 1.15 0.55 -6.14
N TRP A 175 0.39 -0.35 -6.74
CA TRP A 175 -0.01 -1.61 -6.14
C TRP A 175 0.69 -2.77 -6.83
N ARG A 176 1.15 -3.73 -6.04
CA ARG A 176 1.71 -5.00 -6.44
C ARG A 176 0.89 -6.11 -5.80
N LYS A 177 0.41 -7.05 -6.62
CA LYS A 177 -0.26 -8.25 -6.11
C LYS A 177 0.73 -9.10 -5.32
N LYS A 178 0.38 -9.49 -4.09
CA LYS A 178 1.21 -10.39 -3.28
C LYS A 178 1.41 -11.74 -3.96
N ARG A 179 2.67 -12.14 -4.14
CA ARG A 179 3.01 -13.44 -4.73
C ARG A 179 2.87 -14.53 -3.69
N THR A 180 1.98 -15.49 -3.93
CA THR A 180 1.83 -16.66 -3.07
C THR A 180 2.78 -17.81 -3.44
N ASN A 181 3.51 -17.74 -4.57
CA ASN A 181 4.40 -18.82 -5.04
C ASN A 181 5.68 -18.30 -5.72
N GLU A 182 6.80 -19.00 -5.48
CA GLU A 182 8.16 -18.66 -5.95
C GLU A 182 8.40 -18.78 -7.48
N GLN A 183 7.41 -19.26 -8.24
CA GLN A 183 7.61 -19.68 -9.63
C GLN A 183 7.39 -18.58 -10.69
N GLU A 184 6.73 -17.46 -10.34
CA GLU A 184 6.36 -16.41 -11.31
C GLU A 184 7.28 -15.19 -11.23
N LYS A 185 8.56 -15.36 -11.61
CA LYS A 185 9.55 -14.27 -11.66
C LYS A 185 9.43 -13.34 -12.88
N ILE A 186 8.47 -13.56 -13.77
CA ILE A 186 8.61 -13.04 -15.15
C ILE A 186 7.91 -11.70 -15.38
N SER A 187 6.99 -11.24 -14.52
CA SER A 187 6.47 -9.87 -14.60
C SER A 187 5.83 -9.46 -13.27
N ASP A 188 6.50 -8.60 -12.48
CA ASP A 188 5.82 -7.86 -11.42
C ASP A 188 4.98 -6.76 -12.09
N VAL A 189 3.69 -7.03 -12.27
CA VAL A 189 2.75 -6.02 -12.76
C VAL A 189 2.49 -5.04 -11.63
N LEU A 190 2.92 -3.79 -11.83
CA LEU A 190 2.61 -2.67 -10.95
C LEU A 190 1.41 -1.90 -11.53
N VAL A 191 0.42 -1.62 -10.70
CA VAL A 191 -0.79 -0.88 -11.08
C VAL A 191 -0.79 0.47 -10.37
N LEU A 192 -1.06 1.56 -11.09
CA LEU A 192 -1.20 2.88 -10.48
C LEU A 192 -2.44 2.89 -9.58
N VAL A 193 -2.28 3.34 -8.33
CA VAL A 193 -3.38 3.44 -7.38
C VAL A 193 -4.09 4.77 -7.59
N GLU A 194 -5.31 4.68 -8.10
CA GLU A 194 -6.25 5.80 -8.25
C GLU A 194 -7.38 5.71 -7.21
N ASP A 195 -8.23 6.74 -7.14
CA ASP A 195 -9.33 6.82 -6.18
C ASP A 195 -10.31 5.64 -6.31
N THR A 196 -10.60 5.23 -7.56
CA THR A 196 -11.46 4.06 -7.85
C THR A 196 -10.84 2.77 -7.33
N PHE A 197 -9.53 2.60 -7.53
CA PHE A 197 -8.78 1.44 -7.06
C PHE A 197 -8.93 1.27 -5.54
N ILE A 198 -8.76 2.36 -4.78
CA ILE A 198 -8.86 2.35 -3.31
C ILE A 198 -10.23 1.84 -2.87
N SER A 199 -11.31 2.34 -3.50
CA SER A 199 -12.67 1.97 -3.13
C SER A 199 -13.06 0.52 -3.49
N GLU A 200 -12.42 -0.05 -4.50
CA GLU A 200 -12.79 -1.37 -5.03
C GLU A 200 -11.89 -2.49 -4.51
N HIS A 201 -10.62 -2.21 -4.25
CA HIS A 201 -9.60 -3.24 -4.05
C HIS A 201 -9.03 -3.29 -2.62
N ILE A 202 -9.10 -2.20 -1.86
CA ILE A 202 -8.59 -2.18 -0.48
C ILE A 202 -9.74 -2.51 0.47
N LEU A 203 -9.60 -3.61 1.22
CA LEU A 203 -10.62 -4.09 2.13
C LEU A 203 -10.37 -3.62 3.57
N ASP A 204 -11.45 -3.51 4.34
CA ASP A 204 -11.37 -3.16 5.76
C ASP A 204 -10.74 -4.31 6.57
N GLY A 205 -9.79 -3.97 7.43
CA GLY A 205 -8.99 -4.89 8.24
C GLY A 205 -7.85 -5.58 7.50
N GLU A 206 -7.56 -5.20 6.25
CA GLU A 206 -6.50 -5.84 5.45
C GLU A 206 -5.09 -5.50 5.97
N ASP A 207 -4.18 -6.46 5.84
CA ASP A 207 -2.76 -6.28 6.18
C ASP A 207 -1.98 -6.01 4.89
N MET A 208 -1.37 -4.83 4.82
CA MET A 208 -0.66 -4.35 3.63
C MET A 208 0.80 -4.08 3.98
N THR A 209 1.71 -4.43 3.08
CA THR A 209 3.12 -4.05 3.13
C THR A 209 3.34 -2.83 2.25
N VAL A 210 4.13 -1.88 2.73
CA VAL A 210 4.50 -0.67 2.00
C VAL A 210 6.01 -0.66 1.84
N ASP A 211 6.43 -0.90 0.61
CA ASP A 211 7.79 -0.67 0.15
C ASP A 211 7.88 0.72 -0.46
N TRP A 212 9.10 1.25 -0.56
CA TRP A 212 9.34 2.55 -1.17
C TRP A 212 10.62 2.52 -2.01
N GLU A 213 10.57 3.25 -3.12
CA GLU A 213 11.70 3.42 -4.05
C GLU A 213 11.95 4.92 -4.21
N MET A 214 13.22 5.33 -4.09
CA MET A 214 13.63 6.70 -4.39
C MET A 214 13.90 6.84 -5.89
N LYS A 215 13.21 7.78 -6.53
CA LYS A 215 13.43 8.15 -7.93
C LYS A 215 14.66 9.06 -8.06
N VAL A 216 15.15 9.19 -9.30
CA VAL A 216 16.31 10.04 -9.65
C VAL A 216 16.09 11.53 -9.37
N ASP A 217 14.84 11.98 -9.29
CA ASP A 217 14.44 13.35 -8.95
C ASP A 217 14.39 13.61 -7.43
N GLY A 218 14.68 12.60 -6.61
CA GLY A 218 14.60 12.67 -5.15
C GLY A 218 13.17 12.58 -4.60
N ASN A 219 12.20 12.20 -5.42
CA ASN A 219 10.85 11.87 -4.98
C ASN A 219 10.73 10.37 -4.69
N LEU A 220 9.77 10.02 -3.84
CA LEU A 220 9.45 8.66 -3.45
C LEU A 220 8.34 8.10 -4.33
N ARG A 221 8.47 6.83 -4.69
CA ARG A 221 7.42 5.98 -5.21
C ARG A 221 7.07 4.98 -4.12
N LEU A 222 5.80 4.90 -3.75
CA LEU A 222 5.34 3.90 -2.79
C LEU A 222 4.79 2.68 -3.53
N ILE A 223 5.06 1.49 -3.02
CA ILE A 223 4.59 0.22 -3.57
C ILE A 223 3.82 -0.50 -2.47
N LEU A 224 2.53 -0.68 -2.68
CA LEU A 224 1.61 -1.34 -1.78
C LEU A 224 1.46 -2.81 -2.16
N GLU A 225 1.51 -3.72 -1.19
CA GLU A 225 1.32 -5.15 -1.41
C GLU A 225 0.40 -5.74 -0.34
N PHE A 226 -0.67 -6.43 -0.75
CA PHE A 226 -1.58 -7.15 0.15
C PHE A 226 -1.90 -8.54 -0.41
#